data_AF-A0A3M9LRJ0-F1
#
_entry.id   AF-A0A3M9LRJ0-F1
#
_cell.length_a   1.000
_cell.length_b   1.000
_cell.length_c   1.000
_cell.angle_alpha   90.00
_cell.angle_beta   90.00
_cell.angle_gamma   90.00
#
_symmetry.space_group_name_H-M   'P 1'
#
loop_
_entity.id
_entity.type
_entity.pdbx_description
1 polymer ?
#
loop_
_entity_poly.entity_id
_entity_poly.type
_entity_poly.pdbx_seq_one_letter_code
_entity_poly.pdbx_strand_id
1 'polypeptide(L)'
;MVSEVEMNNILVALNEINDKLDRLLFQQDSSAHVSQEDDLNELDVMTLLSLPDHLRTTATVLFEMGTATAAQISEKTAKERAVESNYLNQLVRMGHVHKHRNGRKVFFTVQFG
;
A
#
# COMPACT_ATOMS: atom_id res chain seq x y z
N MET A 1 15.61 -14.03 -25.54
CA MET A 1 15.87 -13.25 -24.31
C MET A 1 14.94 -12.05 -24.38
N VAL A 2 14.02 -11.91 -23.42
CA VAL A 2 13.19 -10.69 -23.33
C VAL A 2 14.14 -9.55 -22.99
N SER A 3 14.07 -8.47 -23.76
CA SER A 3 14.92 -7.30 -23.61
C SER A 3 14.59 -6.62 -22.27
N GLU A 4 15.58 -6.09 -21.55
CA GLU A 4 15.37 -5.36 -20.28
C GLU A 4 14.32 -4.22 -20.43
N VAL A 5 14.25 -3.63 -21.62
CA VAL A 5 13.25 -2.64 -22.04
C VAL A 5 11.83 -3.23 -22.07
N GLU A 6 11.66 -4.44 -22.60
CA GLU A 6 10.35 -5.11 -22.67
C GLU A 6 9.86 -5.48 -21.26
N MET A 7 10.77 -5.89 -20.38
CA MET A 7 10.46 -6.19 -18.98
C MET A 7 9.99 -4.94 -18.21
N ASN A 8 10.69 -3.81 -18.38
CA ASN A 8 10.28 -2.54 -17.79
C ASN A 8 8.93 -2.05 -18.32
N ASN A 9 8.65 -2.22 -19.62
CA ASN A 9 7.37 -1.85 -20.21
C ASN A 9 6.22 -2.69 -19.62
N ILE A 10 6.46 -3.98 -19.37
CA ILE A 10 5.49 -4.86 -18.70
C ILE A 10 5.25 -4.40 -17.25
N LEU A 11 6.29 -4.05 -16.51
CA LEU A 11 6.15 -3.53 -15.14
C LEU A 11 5.36 -2.22 -15.10
N VAL A 12 5.61 -1.29 -16.02
CA VAL A 12 4.85 -0.04 -16.14
C VAL A 12 3.38 -0.32 -16.46
N ALA A 13 3.11 -1.17 -17.46
CA ALA A 13 1.75 -1.53 -17.84
C ALA A 13 0.98 -2.21 -16.70
N LEU A 14 1.63 -3.10 -15.94
CA LEU A 14 1.05 -3.73 -14.76
C LEU A 14 0.74 -2.71 -13.66
N ASN A 15 1.62 -1.74 -13.43
CA ASN A 15 1.36 -0.66 -12.47
C ASN A 15 0.19 0.24 -12.91
N GLU A 16 0.10 0.56 -14.20
CA GLU A 16 -1.05 1.33 -14.72
C GLU A 16 -2.37 0.57 -14.61
N ILE A 17 -2.34 -0.74 -14.81
CA ILE A 17 -3.51 -1.60 -14.64
C ILE A 17 -3.93 -1.63 -13.16
N ASN A 18 -2.97 -1.79 -12.24
CA ASN A 18 -3.25 -1.76 -10.81
C ASN A 18 -3.87 -0.41 -10.40
N ASP A 19 -3.27 0.71 -10.81
CA ASP A 19 -3.79 2.05 -10.51
C ASP A 19 -5.21 2.27 -11.06
N LYS A 20 -5.57 1.65 -12.20
CA LYS A 20 -6.93 1.72 -12.76
C LYS A 20 -7.92 0.85 -12.00
N LEU A 21 -7.53 -0.35 -11.59
CA LEU A 21 -8.36 -1.25 -10.79
C LEU A 21 -8.69 -0.61 -9.44
N ASP A 22 -7.71 0.02 -8.80
CA ASP A 22 -7.91 0.73 -7.55
C ASP A 22 -8.98 1.83 -7.67
N ARG A 23 -8.92 2.65 -8.72
CA ARG A 23 -9.93 3.69 -8.97
C ARG A 23 -11.34 3.12 -9.14
N LEU A 24 -11.47 1.93 -9.72
CA LEU A 24 -12.75 1.27 -9.89
C LEU A 24 -13.29 0.73 -8.55
N LEU A 25 -12.42 0.21 -7.67
CA LEU A 25 -12.80 -0.25 -6.34
C LEU A 25 -13.28 0.91 -5.45
N PHE A 26 -12.54 2.04 -5.40
CA PHE A 26 -12.96 3.20 -4.61
C PHE A 26 -14.26 3.86 -5.08
N GLN A 27 -14.61 3.74 -6.37
CA GLN A 27 -15.89 4.20 -6.88
C GLN A 27 -17.07 3.35 -6.39
N GLN A 28 -16.83 2.10 -5.97
CA GLN A 28 -17.89 1.22 -5.44
C GLN A 28 -18.12 1.41 -3.94
N ASP A 29 -17.09 1.77 -3.17
CA ASP A 29 -17.21 1.96 -1.71
C ASP A 29 -17.83 3.30 -1.28
N SER A 30 -17.95 4.28 -2.19
CA SER A 30 -18.56 5.59 -1.89
C SER A 30 -20.08 5.54 -1.60
N SER A 31 -20.69 4.35 -1.61
CA SER A 31 -22.10 4.13 -1.26
C SER A 31 -22.34 3.57 0.15
N ALA A 32 -21.31 3.36 0.99
CA ALA A 32 -21.51 2.80 2.32
C ALA A 32 -20.73 3.53 3.45
N HIS A 33 -21.51 4.12 4.35
CA HIS A 33 -21.24 4.41 5.76
C HIS A 33 -20.21 5.47 6.17
N VAL A 34 -20.73 6.68 6.42
CA VAL A 34 -20.29 7.56 7.50
C VAL A 34 -21.07 7.15 8.75
N SER A 35 -20.44 6.52 9.74
CA SER A 35 -20.97 6.41 11.11
C SER A 35 -19.87 6.09 12.13
N GLN A 36 -19.54 7.10 12.94
CA GLN A 36 -19.26 7.06 14.39
C GLN A 36 -18.02 6.31 14.92
N GLU A 37 -17.14 7.14 15.49
CA GLU A 37 -16.43 7.02 16.77
C GLU A 37 -16.80 5.78 17.62
N ASP A 38 -15.84 4.86 17.79
CA ASP A 38 -15.47 4.22 19.08
C ASP A 38 -14.32 3.19 18.85
N ASP A 39 -13.30 3.25 19.71
CA ASP A 39 -12.11 2.38 19.88
C ASP A 39 -10.96 2.41 18.83
N LEU A 40 -9.93 3.21 19.15
CA LEU A 40 -8.77 3.58 18.33
C LEU A 40 -7.54 2.65 18.48
N ASN A 41 -7.75 1.34 18.51
CA ASN A 41 -6.64 0.39 18.53
C ASN A 41 -6.98 -0.77 17.63
N GLU A 42 -5.99 -1.16 16.80
CA GLU A 42 -6.12 -2.15 15.75
C GLU A 42 -6.64 -1.52 14.46
N LEU A 43 -5.80 -1.50 13.42
CA LEU A 43 -6.34 -1.47 12.07
C LEU A 43 -7.34 -2.61 12.03
N ASP A 44 -8.63 -2.26 11.98
CA ASP A 44 -9.72 -3.21 12.06
C ASP A 44 -9.38 -4.37 11.14
N VAL A 45 -9.34 -5.59 11.68
CA VAL A 45 -8.97 -6.81 10.93
C VAL A 45 -9.77 -6.90 9.63
N MET A 46 -10.98 -6.32 9.62
CA MET A 46 -11.83 -6.15 8.44
C MET A 46 -11.21 -5.27 7.34
N THR A 47 -10.48 -4.21 7.72
CA THR A 47 -9.68 -3.36 6.83
C THR A 47 -8.53 -4.15 6.19
N LEU A 48 -7.84 -5.01 6.96
CA LEU A 48 -6.78 -5.86 6.39
C LEU A 48 -7.35 -6.95 5.45
N LEU A 49 -8.56 -7.43 5.76
CA LEU A 49 -9.28 -8.43 4.95
C LEU A 49 -9.88 -7.82 3.67
N SER A 50 -10.27 -6.55 3.67
CA SER A 50 -10.77 -5.84 2.48
C SER A 50 -9.67 -5.41 1.50
N LEU A 51 -8.40 -5.36 1.95
CA LEU A 51 -7.28 -5.05 1.07
C LEU A 51 -7.11 -6.12 -0.03
N PRO A 52 -6.85 -5.70 -1.28
CA PRO A 52 -6.34 -6.57 -2.33
C PRO A 52 -5.08 -7.33 -1.87
N ASP A 53 -4.93 -8.58 -2.29
CA ASP A 53 -3.91 -9.50 -1.74
C ASP A 53 -2.47 -8.97 -1.84
N HIS A 54 -2.18 -8.24 -2.92
CA HIS A 54 -0.88 -7.61 -3.14
C HIS A 54 -0.60 -6.44 -2.19
N LEU A 55 -1.63 -5.67 -1.81
CA LEU A 55 -1.56 -4.61 -0.80
C LEU A 55 -1.53 -5.19 0.62
N ARG A 56 -2.29 -6.26 0.86
CA ARG A 56 -2.32 -6.96 2.14
C ARG A 56 -0.92 -7.40 2.55
N THR A 57 -0.17 -8.01 1.63
CA THR A 57 1.21 -8.45 1.92
C THR A 57 2.09 -7.29 2.39
N THR A 58 2.08 -6.16 1.68
CA THR A 58 2.84 -4.95 2.03
C THR A 58 2.37 -4.36 3.37
N ALA A 59 1.06 -4.30 3.59
CA ALA A 59 0.46 -3.77 4.81
C ALA A 59 0.80 -4.64 6.03
N THR A 60 0.73 -5.98 5.92
CA THR A 60 1.11 -6.92 6.98
C THR A 60 2.56 -6.72 7.40
N VAL A 61 3.48 -6.64 6.43
CA VAL A 61 4.90 -6.43 6.73
C VAL A 61 5.14 -5.07 7.38
N LEU A 62 4.47 -4.01 6.90
CA LEU A 62 4.55 -2.69 7.52
C LEU A 62 4.01 -2.70 8.95
N PHE A 63 2.91 -3.42 9.19
CA PHE A 63 2.29 -3.57 10.50
C PHE A 63 3.22 -4.26 11.50
N GLU A 64 3.86 -5.36 11.09
CA GLU A 64 4.89 -6.03 11.91
C GLU A 64 6.08 -5.12 12.25
N MET A 65 6.42 -4.18 11.36
CA MET A 65 7.54 -3.26 11.55
C MET A 65 7.16 -1.97 12.29
N GLY A 66 5.88 -1.62 12.33
CA GLY A 66 5.34 -0.34 12.82
C GLY A 66 5.69 0.86 11.93
N THR A 67 6.98 1.07 11.63
CA THR A 67 7.47 2.13 10.75
C THR A 67 8.61 1.62 9.87
N ALA A 68 8.52 1.83 8.56
CA ALA A 68 9.51 1.35 7.61
C ALA A 68 9.64 2.25 6.37
N THR A 69 10.76 2.15 5.69
CA THR A 69 10.95 2.70 4.34
C THR A 69 10.57 1.65 3.28
N ALA A 70 10.24 2.09 2.07
CA ALA A 70 9.98 1.17 0.95
C ALA A 70 11.13 0.18 0.69
N ALA A 71 12.38 0.57 0.97
CA ALA A 71 13.54 -0.33 0.84
C ALA A 71 13.54 -1.45 1.88
N GLN A 72 13.13 -1.15 3.11
CA GLN A 72 13.06 -2.15 4.17
C GLN A 72 11.89 -3.13 3.94
N ILE A 73 10.76 -2.62 3.45
CA ILE A 73 9.64 -3.48 3.07
C ILE A 73 10.03 -4.40 1.90
N SER A 74 10.69 -3.87 0.86
CA SER A 74 11.13 -4.69 -0.29
C SER A 74 12.06 -5.84 0.09
N GLU A 75 12.91 -5.63 1.10
CA GLU A 75 13.80 -6.67 1.60
C GLU A 75 13.02 -7.83 2.26
N LYS A 76 11.90 -7.53 2.92
CA LYS A 76 11.05 -8.54 3.56
C LYS A 76 10.06 -9.21 2.60
N THR A 77 9.49 -8.47 1.65
CA THR A 77 8.49 -9.00 0.71
C THR A 77 9.10 -9.63 -0.54
N ALA A 78 10.42 -9.48 -0.73
CA ALA A 78 11.15 -9.86 -1.94
C ALA A 78 10.61 -9.23 -3.25
N LYS A 79 9.94 -8.07 -3.14
CA LYS A 79 9.50 -7.28 -4.30
C LYS A 79 10.48 -6.14 -4.58
N GLU A 80 10.42 -5.55 -5.76
CA GLU A 80 11.23 -4.36 -6.04
C GLU A 80 10.82 -3.17 -5.18
N ARG A 81 11.80 -2.37 -4.76
CA ARG A 81 11.57 -1.15 -3.98
C ARG A 81 10.56 -0.20 -4.64
N ALA A 82 10.60 -0.07 -5.97
CA ALA A 82 9.69 0.82 -6.70
C ALA A 82 8.25 0.34 -6.60
N VAL A 83 8.04 -0.98 -6.66
CA VAL A 83 6.74 -1.64 -6.50
C VAL A 83 6.21 -1.44 -5.08
N GLU A 84 7.03 -1.70 -4.05
CA GLU A 84 6.63 -1.45 -2.66
C GLU A 84 6.35 0.03 -2.38
N SER A 85 7.14 0.93 -2.98
CA SER A 85 6.86 2.36 -2.86
C SER A 85 5.53 2.73 -3.51
N ASN A 86 5.11 2.04 -4.58
CA ASN A 86 3.81 2.26 -5.20
C ASN A 86 2.70 1.80 -4.25
N TYR A 87 2.76 0.55 -3.77
CA TYR A 87 1.78 -0.02 -2.83
C TYR A 87 1.66 0.79 -1.53
N LEU A 88 2.77 1.21 -0.94
CA LEU A 88 2.75 2.06 0.26
C LEU A 88 2.10 3.42 -0.01
N ASN A 89 2.29 4.01 -1.20
CA ASN A 89 1.57 5.24 -1.56
C ASN A 89 0.08 4.98 -1.83
N GLN A 90 -0.29 3.80 -2.34
CA GLN A 90 -1.71 3.40 -2.46
C GLN A 90 -2.36 3.30 -1.08
N LEU A 91 -1.72 2.60 -0.13
CA LEU A 91 -2.19 2.53 1.27
C LEU A 91 -2.30 3.92 1.94
N VAL A 92 -1.43 4.87 1.57
CA VAL A 92 -1.55 6.27 2.01
C VAL A 92 -2.79 6.95 1.41
N ARG A 93 -3.08 6.74 0.12
CA ARG A 93 -4.28 7.28 -0.53
C ARG A 93 -5.57 6.69 0.07
N MET A 94 -5.49 5.45 0.56
CA MET A 94 -6.58 4.77 1.27
C MET A 94 -6.79 5.27 2.70
N GLY A 95 -5.84 6.05 3.24
CA GLY A 95 -5.91 6.55 4.62
C GLY A 95 -5.44 5.55 5.69
N HIS A 96 -4.88 4.39 5.31
CA HIS A 96 -4.41 3.37 6.26
C HIS A 96 -2.97 3.61 6.74
N VAL A 97 -2.18 4.35 5.96
CA VAL A 97 -0.75 4.55 6.19
C VAL A 97 -0.41 6.02 6.15
N HIS A 98 0.37 6.49 7.13
CA HIS A 98 0.92 7.83 7.14
C HIS A 98 2.32 7.86 6.51
N LYS A 99 2.55 8.81 5.60
CA LYS A 99 3.85 9.04 4.97
C LYS A 99 4.51 10.29 5.52
N HIS A 100 5.72 10.15 6.04
CA HIS A 100 6.50 11.27 6.54
C HIS A 100 7.96 11.20 6.05
N ARG A 101 8.68 12.32 6.15
CA ARG A 101 10.10 12.41 5.79
C ARG A 101 10.93 12.67 7.02
N ASN A 102 11.99 11.87 7.17
CA ASN A 102 13.05 12.13 8.14
C ASN A 102 14.37 12.30 7.37
N GLY A 103 14.81 13.55 7.25
CA GLY A 103 15.94 13.95 6.41
C GLY A 103 15.73 13.59 4.93
N ARG A 104 16.64 12.76 4.39
CA ARG A 104 16.59 12.31 2.98
C ARG A 104 15.75 11.05 2.78
N LYS A 105 15.26 10.42 3.86
CA LYS A 105 14.50 9.17 3.80
C LYS A 105 13.00 9.43 3.96
N VAL A 106 12.22 8.63 3.25
CA VAL A 106 10.76 8.59 3.33
C VAL A 106 10.38 7.37 4.14
N PHE A 107 9.61 7.58 5.19
CA PHE A 107 9.09 6.54 6.07
C PHE A 107 7.57 6.47 5.94
N PHE A 108 7.07 5.27 6.14
CA PHE A 108 5.66 4.92 6.20
C PHE A 108 5.40 4.35 7.58
N THR A 109 4.30 4.76 8.20
CA THR A 109 3.89 4.34 9.53
C THR A 109 2.42 3.96 9.48
N VAL A 110 2.08 2.88 10.17
CA VAL A 110 0.68 2.49 10.33
C VAL A 110 -0.07 3.59 11.07
N GLN A 111 -1.19 4.06 10.50
CA GLN A 111 -2.06 4.99 11.18
C GLN A 111 -3.07 4.18 11.99
N PHE A 112 -2.99 4.27 13.32
CA PHE A 112 -4.07 3.80 14.19
C PHE A 112 -5.16 4.86 14.09
N GLY A 113 -6.23 4.47 13.42
CA GLY A 113 -7.43 5.28 13.24
C GLY A 113 -8.11 5.48 14.56
#